data_AF-A0A098VMV2-F1
#
_entry.id   AF-A0A098VMV2-F1
#
_cell.length_a   1.000
_cell.length_b   1.000
_cell.length_c   1.000
_cell.angle_alpha   90.00
_cell.angle_beta   90.00
_cell.angle_gamma   90.00
#
_symmetry.space_group_name_H-M   'P 1'
#
loop_
_entity.id
_entity.type
_entity.pdbx_description
1 polymer ?
#
loop_
_entity_poly.entity_id
_entity_poly.type
_entity_poly.pdbx_seq_one_letter_code
_entity_poly.pdbx_strand_id
1 'polypeptide(L)'
;MERRREISIPTLDSSDNFIKLNGGQTGFYRVSYPADMIEKLGNAVIAGMLSASDRLGILNDAFSLAFALHVPTVDALGLLEKYVSETDLIIWMEISGQLSKLRSIFFEHAEDTRASLANLTLQLFSPLVERLGWDFSSSDSDKVSLLRALAISVCGSNGNQRVLAEARRRFDLFADKGDLSALHPNIRGPVFSMLAKYGGLSEYEKIHQIYVTSVNVADAKVIALSALSSTRQPELIRRTLEMALDRTKVKSQDIIYIFRNIAGNEAARRVTWDFVKAHWNELHDEFYRGSLSLLSSVVGASTGMLTKIEDAIEVKKFFEQQKDVAAIARVVEQSLEKIKNSAQWIEKESACVEKWLKSK
;
A
#
# COMPACT_ATOMS: atom_id res chain seq x y z
N MET A 1 6.01 -30.23 16.12
CA MET A 1 4.87 -31.14 16.31
C MET A 1 3.61 -30.30 16.16
N GLU A 2 2.91 -30.42 15.03
CA GLU A 2 1.65 -29.69 14.83
C GLU A 2 0.59 -30.24 15.75
N ARG A 3 -0.04 -29.37 16.56
CA ARG A 3 -1.17 -29.75 17.40
C ARG A 3 -2.43 -29.71 16.55
N ARG A 4 -2.96 -30.88 16.17
CA ARG A 4 -4.23 -31.00 15.45
C ARG A 4 -5.34 -31.41 16.42
N ARG A 5 -6.48 -30.74 16.33
CA ARG A 5 -7.73 -31.12 17.00
C ARG A 5 -8.84 -31.09 15.95
N GLU A 6 -9.70 -32.10 15.98
CA GLU A 6 -10.88 -32.18 15.11
C GLU A 6 -12.13 -31.89 15.94
N ILE A 7 -13.06 -31.15 15.35
CA ILE A 7 -14.33 -30.77 15.97
C ILE A 7 -15.41 -30.99 14.92
N SER A 8 -16.44 -31.76 15.26
CA SER A 8 -17.62 -31.93 14.41
C SER A 8 -18.57 -30.76 14.59
N ILE A 9 -18.94 -30.11 13.49
CA ILE A 9 -19.94 -29.04 13.46
C ILE A 9 -21.27 -29.67 12.98
N PRO A 10 -22.44 -29.28 13.54
CA PRO A 10 -23.73 -29.79 13.09
C PRO A 10 -23.91 -29.65 11.58
N THR A 11 -24.53 -30.65 10.97
CA THR A 11 -24.88 -30.63 9.55
C THR A 11 -25.85 -29.49 9.28
N LEU A 12 -25.62 -28.75 8.20
CA LEU A 12 -26.53 -27.70 7.78
C LEU A 12 -27.78 -28.32 7.15
N ASP A 13 -28.97 -27.88 7.57
CA ASP A 13 -30.26 -28.40 7.09
C ASP A 13 -30.52 -28.12 5.60
N SER A 14 -29.77 -27.18 5.00
CA SER A 14 -29.84 -26.81 3.59
C SER A 14 -28.45 -26.66 2.99
N SER A 15 -28.30 -27.04 1.72
CA SER A 15 -27.09 -26.82 0.93
C SER A 15 -26.75 -25.34 0.76
N ASP A 16 -27.73 -24.45 0.89
CA ASP A 16 -27.59 -23.00 0.72
C ASP A 16 -27.14 -22.30 2.00
N ASN A 17 -27.13 -23.01 3.14
CA ASN A 17 -26.67 -22.44 4.40
C ASN A 17 -25.14 -22.32 4.41
N PHE A 18 -24.64 -21.35 5.19
CA PHE A 18 -23.22 -21.13 5.42
C PHE A 18 -22.86 -21.35 6.89
N ILE A 19 -21.57 -21.62 7.15
CA ILE A 19 -21.00 -21.66 8.49
C ILE A 19 -19.94 -20.57 8.57
N LYS A 20 -20.11 -19.63 9.49
CA LYS A 20 -19.08 -18.65 9.85
C LYS A 20 -18.44 -19.04 11.18
N LEU A 21 -17.23 -19.58 11.13
CA LEU A 21 -16.39 -19.81 12.30
C LEU A 21 -15.69 -18.51 12.73
N ASN A 22 -15.20 -18.48 13.96
CA ASN A 22 -14.64 -17.28 14.59
C ASN A 22 -15.60 -16.07 14.53
N GLY A 23 -16.85 -16.27 14.97
CA GLY A 23 -17.86 -15.22 14.98
C GLY A 23 -17.38 -13.97 15.72
N GLY A 24 -17.51 -12.81 15.08
CA GLY A 24 -17.03 -11.52 15.60
C GLY A 24 -15.51 -11.35 15.65
N GLN A 25 -14.74 -12.32 15.11
CA GLN A 25 -13.27 -12.30 15.09
C GLN A 25 -12.62 -12.18 16.48
N THR A 26 -13.17 -12.92 17.46
CA THR A 26 -12.72 -12.89 18.86
C THR A 26 -11.56 -13.85 19.16
N GLY A 27 -11.37 -14.88 18.34
CA GLY A 27 -10.28 -15.83 18.46
C GLY A 27 -9.04 -15.40 17.68
N PHE A 28 -7.85 -15.65 18.25
CA PHE A 28 -6.56 -15.41 17.60
C PHE A 28 -6.18 -16.58 16.67
N TYR A 29 -6.96 -16.79 15.63
CA TYR A 29 -6.72 -17.77 14.58
C TYR A 29 -7.41 -17.34 13.28
N ARG A 30 -6.94 -17.88 12.17
CA ARG A 30 -7.55 -17.70 10.84
C ARG A 30 -8.40 -18.90 10.46
N VAL A 31 -9.44 -18.69 9.66
CA VAL A 31 -10.27 -19.78 9.16
C VAL A 31 -10.09 -19.94 7.66
N SER A 32 -9.70 -21.15 7.25
CA SER A 32 -9.72 -21.57 5.85
C SER A 32 -11.04 -22.30 5.57
N TYR A 33 -11.73 -21.90 4.52
CA TYR A 33 -12.96 -22.52 4.07
C TYR A 33 -12.75 -23.16 2.69
N PRO A 34 -13.43 -24.28 2.38
CA PRO A 34 -13.53 -24.78 1.01
C PRO A 34 -14.19 -23.74 0.08
N ALA A 35 -13.90 -23.82 -1.22
CA ALA A 35 -14.34 -22.84 -2.21
C ALA A 35 -15.88 -22.64 -2.25
N ASP A 36 -16.67 -23.71 -2.12
CA ASP A 36 -18.14 -23.63 -2.09
C ASP A 36 -18.65 -22.84 -0.87
N MET A 37 -17.96 -22.98 0.26
CA MET A 37 -18.31 -22.24 1.48
C MET A 37 -17.89 -20.76 1.38
N ILE A 38 -16.76 -20.46 0.72
CA ILE A 38 -16.38 -19.07 0.42
C ILE A 38 -17.44 -18.39 -0.44
N GLU A 39 -17.95 -19.08 -1.47
CA GLU A 39 -19.01 -18.56 -2.32
C GLU A 39 -20.29 -18.26 -1.52
N LYS A 40 -20.73 -19.19 -0.67
CA LYS A 40 -21.90 -19.00 0.20
C LYS A 40 -21.71 -17.84 1.18
N LEU A 41 -20.53 -17.72 1.80
CA LEU A 41 -20.20 -16.58 2.66
C LEU A 41 -20.22 -15.26 1.88
N GLY A 42 -19.72 -15.25 0.64
CA GLY A 42 -19.81 -14.10 -0.25
C GLY A 42 -21.25 -13.70 -0.58
N ASN A 43 -22.15 -14.67 -0.79
CA ASN A 43 -23.58 -14.39 -0.98
C ASN A 43 -24.23 -13.85 0.31
N ALA A 44 -23.81 -14.34 1.48
CA ALA A 44 -24.24 -13.82 2.77
C ALA A 44 -23.77 -12.37 3.04
N VAL A 45 -22.59 -11.98 2.51
CA VAL A 45 -22.12 -10.59 2.49
C VAL A 45 -23.11 -9.71 1.71
N ILE A 46 -23.46 -10.11 0.48
CA ILE A 46 -24.41 -9.37 -0.37
C ILE A 46 -25.78 -9.26 0.30
N ALA A 47 -26.25 -10.35 0.91
CA ALA A 47 -27.55 -10.40 1.58
C ALA A 47 -27.58 -9.64 2.92
N GLY A 48 -26.46 -9.06 3.38
CA GLY A 48 -26.40 -8.31 4.63
C GLY A 48 -26.57 -9.18 5.88
N MET A 49 -26.31 -10.49 5.78
CA MET A 49 -26.50 -11.46 6.87
C MET A 49 -25.35 -11.50 7.88
N LEU A 50 -24.24 -10.82 7.59
CA LEU A 50 -23.01 -10.87 8.36
C LEU A 50 -22.70 -9.52 9.02
N SER A 51 -22.21 -9.56 10.27
CA SER A 51 -21.72 -8.38 10.97
C SER A 51 -20.51 -7.76 10.25
N ALA A 52 -20.23 -6.47 10.46
CA ALA A 52 -19.05 -5.82 9.86
C ALA A 52 -17.74 -6.53 10.25
N SER A 53 -17.61 -6.97 11.50
CA SER A 53 -16.44 -7.73 11.97
C SER A 53 -16.28 -9.07 11.25
N ASP A 54 -17.39 -9.78 11.00
CA ASP A 54 -17.34 -11.04 10.27
C ASP A 54 -16.98 -10.82 8.80
N ARG A 55 -17.58 -9.83 8.13
CA ARG A 55 -17.25 -9.47 6.75
C ARG A 55 -15.78 -9.09 6.62
N LEU A 56 -15.26 -8.27 7.53
CA LEU A 56 -13.84 -7.90 7.56
C LEU A 56 -12.95 -9.13 7.68
N GLY A 57 -13.25 -10.02 8.63
CA GLY A 57 -12.37 -11.13 8.91
C GLY A 57 -12.43 -12.26 7.87
N ILE A 58 -13.57 -12.48 7.19
CA ILE A 58 -13.63 -13.41 6.04
C ILE A 58 -12.69 -12.92 4.94
N LEU A 59 -12.76 -11.62 4.61
CA LEU A 59 -11.90 -11.01 3.60
C LEU A 59 -10.42 -11.09 4.00
N ASN A 60 -10.09 -10.70 5.24
CA ASN A 60 -8.72 -10.70 5.74
C ASN A 60 -8.12 -12.12 5.78
N ASP A 61 -8.90 -13.12 6.21
CA ASP A 61 -8.46 -14.52 6.23
C ASP A 61 -8.23 -15.06 4.83
N ALA A 62 -9.17 -14.82 3.90
CA ALA A 62 -9.05 -15.29 2.52
C ALA A 62 -7.75 -14.78 1.85
N PHE A 63 -7.48 -13.46 1.93
CA PHE A 63 -6.25 -12.90 1.37
C PHE A 63 -5.00 -13.35 2.13
N SER A 64 -5.04 -13.46 3.45
CA SER A 64 -3.88 -13.88 4.24
C SER A 64 -3.48 -15.33 3.94
N LEU A 65 -4.47 -16.21 3.81
CA LEU A 65 -4.26 -17.60 3.41
C LEU A 65 -3.80 -17.72 1.96
N ALA A 66 -4.31 -16.88 1.06
CA ALA A 66 -3.86 -16.82 -0.32
C ALA A 66 -2.39 -16.40 -0.44
N PHE A 67 -2.00 -15.32 0.25
CA PHE A 67 -0.60 -14.88 0.27
C PHE A 67 0.35 -15.87 0.96
N ALA A 68 -0.18 -16.71 1.85
CA ALA A 68 0.54 -17.82 2.48
C ALA A 68 0.48 -19.13 1.67
N LEU A 69 -0.12 -19.11 0.46
CA LEU A 69 -0.20 -20.26 -0.45
C LEU A 69 -0.99 -21.45 0.13
N HIS A 70 -1.92 -21.18 1.04
CA HIS A 70 -2.84 -22.17 1.61
C HIS A 70 -4.13 -22.31 0.80
N VAL A 71 -4.53 -21.28 0.05
CA VAL A 71 -5.68 -21.29 -0.86
C VAL A 71 -5.31 -20.56 -2.15
N PRO A 72 -5.96 -20.84 -3.29
CA PRO A 72 -5.77 -20.08 -4.51
C PRO A 72 -6.11 -18.59 -4.33
N THR A 73 -5.26 -17.70 -4.85
CA THR A 73 -5.48 -16.25 -4.74
C THR A 73 -6.70 -15.79 -5.52
N VAL A 74 -7.04 -16.50 -6.60
CA VAL A 74 -8.25 -16.24 -7.39
C VAL A 74 -9.54 -16.44 -6.59
N ASP A 75 -9.54 -17.28 -5.56
CA ASP A 75 -10.71 -17.49 -4.70
C ASP A 75 -10.94 -16.26 -3.80
N ALA A 76 -9.86 -15.70 -3.25
CA ALA A 76 -9.90 -14.45 -2.48
C ALA A 76 -10.31 -13.25 -3.35
N LEU A 77 -9.84 -13.20 -4.60
CA LEU A 77 -10.25 -12.19 -5.58
C LEU A 77 -11.71 -12.35 -6.01
N GLY A 78 -12.21 -13.57 -6.20
CA GLY A 78 -13.62 -13.83 -6.46
C GLY A 78 -14.53 -13.43 -5.30
N LEU A 79 -14.09 -13.67 -4.06
CA LEU A 79 -14.79 -13.19 -2.86
C LEU A 79 -14.84 -11.65 -2.82
N LEU A 80 -13.75 -10.96 -3.17
CA LEU A 80 -13.67 -9.51 -3.16
C LEU A 80 -14.77 -8.85 -4.01
N GLU A 81 -15.17 -9.47 -5.12
CA GLU A 81 -16.26 -8.97 -6.00
C GLU A 81 -17.62 -8.90 -5.30
N LYS A 82 -17.79 -9.62 -4.19
CA LYS A 82 -19.02 -9.62 -3.39
C LYS A 82 -19.12 -8.40 -2.46
N TYR A 83 -18.06 -7.60 -2.35
CA TYR A 83 -17.97 -6.43 -1.46
C TYR A 83 -18.26 -5.09 -2.17
N VAL A 84 -18.71 -5.11 -3.44
CA VAL A 84 -18.98 -3.89 -4.24
C VAL A 84 -19.97 -2.92 -3.58
N SER A 85 -20.88 -3.44 -2.75
CA SER A 85 -21.89 -2.64 -2.03
C SER A 85 -21.52 -2.35 -0.57
N GLU A 86 -20.27 -2.61 -0.17
CA GLU A 86 -19.81 -2.34 1.19
C GLU A 86 -19.87 -0.84 1.53
N THR A 87 -20.12 -0.54 2.80
CA THR A 87 -20.26 0.82 3.31
C THR A 87 -19.32 1.13 4.49
N ASP A 88 -18.77 0.10 5.15
CA ASP A 88 -17.89 0.30 6.30
C ASP A 88 -16.47 0.68 5.86
N LEU A 89 -15.96 1.78 6.43
CA LEU A 89 -14.63 2.31 6.18
C LEU A 89 -13.53 1.28 6.42
N ILE A 90 -13.60 0.51 7.50
CA ILE A 90 -12.52 -0.41 7.89
C ILE A 90 -12.40 -1.55 6.87
N ILE A 91 -13.52 -2.02 6.34
CA ILE A 91 -13.53 -3.03 5.28
C ILE A 91 -12.97 -2.46 3.98
N TRP A 92 -13.30 -1.21 3.62
CA TRP A 92 -12.67 -0.55 2.46
C TRP A 92 -11.17 -0.33 2.63
N MET A 93 -10.71 -0.03 3.84
CA MET A 93 -9.27 0.05 4.15
C MET A 93 -8.58 -1.29 3.97
N GLU A 94 -9.21 -2.38 4.41
CA GLU A 94 -8.72 -3.75 4.21
C GLU A 94 -8.63 -4.08 2.71
N ILE A 95 -9.70 -3.83 1.94
CA ILE A 95 -9.73 -4.02 0.48
C ILE A 95 -8.57 -3.27 -0.19
N SER A 96 -8.42 -1.97 0.13
CA SER A 96 -7.32 -1.15 -0.38
C SER A 96 -5.96 -1.73 -0.02
N GLY A 97 -5.80 -2.23 1.21
CA GLY A 97 -4.55 -2.83 1.69
C GLY A 97 -4.17 -4.08 0.91
N GLN A 98 -5.13 -4.98 0.68
CA GLN A 98 -4.89 -6.23 -0.04
C GLN A 98 -4.58 -5.99 -1.53
N LEU A 99 -5.31 -5.08 -2.18
CA LEU A 99 -5.03 -4.70 -3.57
C LEU A 99 -3.67 -4.00 -3.70
N SER A 100 -3.30 -3.14 -2.74
CA SER A 100 -1.99 -2.49 -2.71
C SER A 100 -0.86 -3.51 -2.54
N LYS A 101 -1.05 -4.53 -1.69
CA LYS A 101 -0.08 -5.62 -1.52
C LYS A 101 0.09 -6.42 -2.82
N LEU A 102 -1.00 -6.73 -3.51
CA LEU A 102 -0.94 -7.43 -4.80
C LEU A 102 -0.22 -6.57 -5.86
N ARG A 103 -0.54 -5.27 -5.94
CA ARG A 103 0.12 -4.31 -6.84
C ARG A 103 1.62 -4.21 -6.55
N SER A 104 1.98 -4.24 -5.26
CA SER A 104 3.36 -4.24 -4.82
C SER A 104 4.12 -5.48 -5.33
N ILE A 105 3.53 -6.67 -5.27
CA ILE A 105 4.17 -7.90 -5.76
C ILE A 105 4.35 -7.86 -7.30
N PHE A 106 3.35 -7.32 -8.02
CA PHE A 106 3.37 -7.23 -9.48
C PHE A 106 4.27 -6.11 -10.06
N PHE A 107 5.07 -5.40 -9.26
CA PHE A 107 5.73 -4.16 -9.72
C PHE A 107 6.65 -4.31 -10.94
N GLU A 108 7.28 -5.48 -11.14
CA GLU A 108 8.13 -5.78 -12.31
C GLU A 108 7.42 -6.63 -13.39
N HIS A 109 6.13 -6.91 -13.25
CA HIS A 109 5.37 -7.62 -14.28
C HIS A 109 4.99 -6.70 -15.43
N ALA A 110 4.51 -7.31 -16.52
CA ALA A 110 4.08 -6.62 -17.72
C ALA A 110 3.08 -5.49 -17.41
N GLU A 111 3.16 -4.39 -18.18
CA GLU A 111 2.27 -3.23 -18.01
C GLU A 111 0.80 -3.65 -18.09
N ASP A 112 0.43 -4.55 -19.00
CA ASP A 112 -0.94 -5.04 -19.14
C ASP A 112 -1.47 -5.71 -17.86
N THR A 113 -0.65 -6.50 -17.17
CA THR A 113 -1.01 -7.11 -15.87
C THR A 113 -1.23 -6.02 -14.82
N ARG A 114 -0.30 -5.07 -14.72
CA ARG A 114 -0.39 -3.96 -13.76
C ARG A 114 -1.60 -3.07 -14.04
N ALA A 115 -1.91 -2.81 -15.31
CA ALA A 115 -3.06 -2.05 -15.76
C ALA A 115 -4.37 -2.79 -15.46
N SER A 116 -4.43 -4.11 -15.64
CA SER A 116 -5.62 -4.92 -15.32
C SER A 116 -5.94 -4.87 -13.82
N LEU A 117 -4.92 -4.98 -12.97
CA LEU A 117 -5.08 -4.84 -11.52
C LEU A 117 -5.51 -3.41 -11.11
N ALA A 118 -4.94 -2.40 -11.76
CA ALA A 118 -5.37 -1.01 -11.57
C ALA A 118 -6.85 -0.86 -11.96
N ASN A 119 -7.28 -1.43 -13.09
CA ASN A 119 -8.66 -1.38 -13.56
C ASN A 119 -9.64 -2.04 -12.56
N LEU A 120 -9.33 -3.24 -12.05
CA LEU A 120 -10.11 -3.87 -10.99
C LEU A 120 -10.25 -2.94 -9.77
N THR A 121 -9.15 -2.34 -9.34
CA THR A 121 -9.16 -1.40 -8.22
C THR A 121 -10.06 -0.18 -8.51
N LEU A 122 -10.01 0.35 -9.73
CA LEU A 122 -10.83 1.48 -10.14
C LEU A 122 -12.32 1.12 -10.24
N GLN A 123 -12.67 -0.09 -10.68
CA GLN A 123 -14.05 -0.57 -10.71
C GLN A 123 -14.68 -0.59 -9.30
N LEU A 124 -13.89 -0.93 -8.28
CA LEU A 124 -14.34 -0.96 -6.88
C LEU A 124 -14.45 0.44 -6.25
N PHE A 125 -13.45 1.31 -6.47
CA PHE A 125 -13.36 2.58 -5.73
C PHE A 125 -13.93 3.79 -6.47
N SER A 126 -14.04 3.77 -7.81
CA SER A 126 -14.58 4.92 -8.55
C SER A 126 -16.03 5.25 -8.17
N PRO A 127 -16.93 4.27 -7.97
CA PRO A 127 -18.30 4.54 -7.51
C PRO A 127 -18.35 5.27 -6.15
N LEU A 128 -17.36 5.04 -5.26
CA LEU A 128 -17.26 5.77 -4.00
C LEU A 128 -16.91 7.23 -4.22
N VAL A 129 -15.99 7.54 -5.14
CA VAL A 129 -15.64 8.94 -5.46
C VAL A 129 -16.84 9.65 -6.09
N GLU A 130 -17.56 8.99 -7.00
CA GLU A 130 -18.76 9.55 -7.65
C GLU A 130 -19.88 9.83 -6.64
N ARG A 131 -20.08 8.94 -5.68
CA ARG A 131 -21.10 9.09 -4.63
C ARG A 131 -20.73 10.11 -3.56
N LEU A 132 -19.47 10.14 -3.13
CA LEU A 132 -19.03 10.96 -1.98
C LEU A 132 -18.54 12.35 -2.39
N GLY A 133 -18.18 12.54 -3.65
CA GLY A 133 -17.61 13.79 -4.16
C GLY A 133 -16.26 14.15 -3.55
N TRP A 134 -15.83 15.39 -3.77
CA TRP A 134 -14.57 15.92 -3.26
C TRP A 134 -14.73 16.91 -2.11
N ASP A 135 -15.94 17.42 -1.93
CA ASP A 135 -16.20 18.48 -0.96
C ASP A 135 -16.52 17.88 0.41
N PHE A 136 -15.80 18.37 1.42
CA PHE A 136 -15.97 17.97 2.81
C PHE A 136 -17.00 18.89 3.47
N SER A 137 -18.00 18.30 4.12
CA SER A 137 -19.05 19.03 4.84
C SER A 137 -18.90 18.87 6.35
N SER A 138 -19.31 19.88 7.11
CA SER A 138 -19.45 19.77 8.57
C SER A 138 -20.53 18.76 9.01
N SER A 139 -21.44 18.40 8.10
CA SER A 139 -22.42 17.33 8.33
C SER A 139 -21.88 15.93 8.06
N ASP A 140 -20.69 15.79 7.48
CA ASP A 140 -20.08 14.48 7.26
C ASP A 140 -19.65 13.88 8.60
N SER A 141 -19.99 12.61 8.82
CA SER A 141 -19.36 11.85 9.90
C SER A 141 -17.87 11.65 9.61
N ASP A 142 -17.06 11.44 10.65
CA ASP A 142 -15.62 11.13 10.50
C ASP A 142 -15.38 9.95 9.55
N LYS A 143 -16.22 8.90 9.64
CA LYS A 143 -16.13 7.73 8.76
C LYS A 143 -16.35 8.09 7.29
N VAL A 144 -17.32 8.96 7.00
CA VAL A 144 -17.62 9.42 5.63
C VAL A 144 -16.46 10.27 5.10
N SER A 145 -15.95 11.19 5.91
CA SER A 145 -14.80 12.03 5.56
C SER A 145 -13.54 11.19 5.25
N LEU A 146 -13.27 10.17 6.05
CA LEU A 146 -12.14 9.27 5.85
C LEU A 146 -12.35 8.33 4.65
N LEU A 147 -13.56 7.83 4.43
CA LEU A 147 -13.88 6.99 3.27
C LEU A 147 -13.73 7.78 1.96
N ARG A 148 -14.15 9.05 1.95
CA ARG A 148 -13.93 9.96 0.83
C ARG A 148 -12.44 10.10 0.52
N ALA A 149 -11.63 10.39 1.54
CA ALA A 149 -10.19 10.55 1.39
C ALA A 149 -9.52 9.25 0.88
N LEU A 150 -9.93 8.10 1.41
CA LEU A 150 -9.46 6.78 0.96
C LEU A 150 -9.80 6.56 -0.52
N ALA A 151 -11.06 6.76 -0.91
CA ALA A 151 -11.50 6.53 -2.29
C ALA A 151 -10.76 7.42 -3.31
N ILE A 152 -10.60 8.71 -2.99
CA ILE A 152 -9.83 9.66 -3.80
C ILE A 152 -8.36 9.20 -3.90
N SER A 153 -7.75 8.83 -2.77
CA SER A 153 -6.36 8.37 -2.73
C SER A 153 -6.13 7.11 -3.56
N VAL A 154 -7.01 6.11 -3.42
CA VAL A 154 -6.91 4.83 -4.13
C VAL A 154 -7.14 5.03 -5.63
N CYS A 155 -8.18 5.77 -6.03
CA CYS A 155 -8.43 6.04 -7.45
C CYS A 155 -7.28 6.82 -8.11
N GLY A 156 -6.79 7.86 -7.44
CA GLY A 156 -5.70 8.67 -7.94
C GLY A 156 -4.39 7.88 -8.05
N SER A 157 -4.07 7.08 -7.04
CA SER A 157 -2.86 6.23 -7.01
C SER A 157 -2.83 5.19 -8.13
N ASN A 158 -4.01 4.78 -8.62
CA ASN A 158 -4.21 3.83 -9.72
C ASN A 158 -4.57 4.49 -11.06
N GLY A 159 -4.37 5.82 -11.19
CA GLY A 159 -4.36 6.48 -12.49
C GLY A 159 -5.73 6.91 -13.02
N ASN A 160 -6.76 7.02 -12.17
CA ASN A 160 -8.06 7.54 -12.59
C ASN A 160 -7.92 8.99 -13.10
N GLN A 161 -8.14 9.20 -14.39
CA GLN A 161 -7.89 10.49 -15.06
C GLN A 161 -8.77 11.64 -14.53
N ARG A 162 -10.03 11.36 -14.17
CA ARG A 162 -10.93 12.38 -13.61
C ARG A 162 -10.44 12.84 -12.23
N VAL A 163 -10.00 11.88 -11.41
CA VAL A 163 -9.45 12.17 -10.08
C VAL A 163 -8.14 12.95 -10.18
N LEU A 164 -7.26 12.58 -11.11
CA LEU A 164 -6.00 13.30 -11.34
C LEU A 164 -6.23 14.75 -11.83
N ALA A 165 -7.20 14.96 -12.73
CA ALA A 165 -7.54 16.29 -13.21
C ALA A 165 -8.06 17.19 -12.08
N GLU A 166 -8.95 16.66 -11.22
CA GLU A 166 -9.49 17.41 -10.08
C GLU A 166 -8.43 17.66 -8.99
N ALA A 167 -7.56 16.68 -8.73
CA ALA A 167 -6.41 16.83 -7.83
C ALA A 167 -5.52 18.00 -8.27
N ARG A 168 -5.21 18.08 -9.57
CA ARG A 168 -4.41 19.16 -10.16
C ARG A 168 -5.09 20.52 -10.02
N ARG A 169 -6.37 20.62 -10.39
CA ARG A 169 -7.15 21.85 -10.25
C ARG A 169 -7.14 22.38 -8.82
N ARG A 170 -7.39 21.51 -7.82
CA ARG A 170 -7.39 21.90 -6.40
C ARG A 170 -6.00 22.24 -5.88
N PHE A 171 -4.96 21.53 -6.33
CA PHE A 171 -3.60 21.86 -5.98
C PHE A 171 -3.16 23.21 -6.52
N ASP A 172 -3.50 23.56 -7.77
CA ASP A 172 -3.14 24.87 -8.33
C ASP A 172 -3.85 26.00 -7.57
N LEU A 173 -5.11 25.81 -7.13
CA LEU A 173 -5.78 26.76 -6.23
C LEU A 173 -5.05 26.89 -4.87
N PHE A 174 -4.67 25.76 -4.27
CA PHE A 174 -3.97 25.73 -3.00
C PHE A 174 -2.57 26.38 -3.08
N ALA A 175 -1.76 25.96 -4.05
CA ALA A 175 -0.36 26.31 -4.17
C ALA A 175 -0.14 27.67 -4.84
N ASP A 176 -0.86 27.96 -5.92
CA ASP A 176 -0.61 29.16 -6.74
C ASP A 176 -1.51 30.34 -6.32
N LYS A 177 -2.70 30.06 -5.77
CA LYS A 177 -3.65 31.11 -5.33
C LYS A 177 -3.71 31.28 -3.81
N GLY A 178 -3.05 30.42 -3.04
CA GLY A 178 -3.07 30.47 -1.58
C GLY A 178 -4.42 30.12 -0.97
N ASP A 179 -5.32 29.47 -1.72
CA ASP A 179 -6.62 29.04 -1.21
C ASP A 179 -6.47 27.76 -0.39
N LEU A 180 -6.28 27.93 0.92
CA LEU A 180 -6.12 26.82 1.85
C LEU A 180 -7.36 25.91 1.93
N SER A 181 -8.54 26.41 1.54
CA SER A 181 -9.80 25.65 1.57
C SER A 181 -9.96 24.71 0.36
N ALA A 182 -9.22 24.96 -0.73
CA ALA A 182 -9.25 24.13 -1.93
C ALA A 182 -8.82 22.67 -1.67
N LEU A 183 -7.97 22.45 -0.67
CA LEU A 183 -7.50 21.13 -0.24
C LEU A 183 -7.72 20.91 1.26
N HIS A 184 -8.75 20.14 1.57
CA HIS A 184 -9.01 19.64 2.91
C HIS A 184 -7.80 18.82 3.42
N PRO A 185 -7.42 18.93 4.71
CA PRO A 185 -6.25 18.23 5.27
C PRO A 185 -6.19 16.73 4.95
N ASN A 186 -7.32 16.02 5.03
CA ASN A 186 -7.39 14.57 4.76
C ASN A 186 -6.99 14.16 3.33
N ILE A 187 -7.07 15.06 2.34
CA ILE A 187 -6.71 14.76 0.93
C ILE A 187 -5.43 15.44 0.46
N ARG A 188 -4.83 16.31 1.28
CA ARG A 188 -3.62 17.05 0.91
C ARG A 188 -2.46 16.12 0.58
N GLY A 189 -2.19 15.14 1.46
CA GLY A 189 -1.19 14.10 1.24
C GLY A 189 -1.41 13.32 -0.06
N PRO A 190 -2.59 12.68 -0.23
CA PRO A 190 -2.93 12.00 -1.47
C PRO A 190 -2.75 12.86 -2.72
N VAL A 191 -3.23 14.11 -2.73
CA VAL A 191 -3.14 15.01 -3.89
C VAL A 191 -1.68 15.33 -4.23
N PHE A 192 -0.86 15.65 -3.23
CA PHE A 192 0.55 15.96 -3.47
C PHE A 192 1.27 14.73 -4.02
N SER A 193 1.03 13.55 -3.45
CA SER A 193 1.61 12.29 -3.93
C SER A 193 1.14 11.94 -5.35
N MET A 194 -0.13 12.19 -5.71
CA MET A 194 -0.63 12.02 -7.07
C MET A 194 0.12 12.89 -8.07
N LEU A 195 0.32 14.17 -7.74
CA LEU A 195 1.01 15.11 -8.63
C LEU A 195 2.50 14.82 -8.73
N ALA A 196 3.16 14.41 -7.64
CA ALA A 196 4.53 13.93 -7.72
C ALA A 196 4.63 12.66 -8.58
N LYS A 197 3.68 11.73 -8.46
CA LYS A 197 3.69 10.43 -9.17
C LYS A 197 3.40 10.52 -10.66
N TYR A 198 2.37 11.28 -11.04
CA TYR A 198 1.88 11.38 -12.42
C TYR A 198 2.24 12.69 -13.11
N GLY A 199 2.77 13.66 -12.37
CA GLY A 199 3.30 14.90 -12.92
C GLY A 199 4.74 14.78 -13.39
N GLY A 200 5.27 15.93 -13.80
CA GLY A 200 6.65 16.10 -14.25
C GLY A 200 7.53 16.81 -13.23
N LEU A 201 8.71 17.23 -13.69
CA LEU A 201 9.59 18.14 -12.97
C LEU A 201 8.85 19.39 -12.45
N SER A 202 7.93 19.95 -13.23
CA SER A 202 7.16 21.14 -12.83
C SER A 202 6.38 20.92 -11.53
N GLU A 203 5.61 19.83 -11.41
CA GLU A 203 4.86 19.53 -10.19
C GLU A 203 5.79 19.20 -9.02
N TYR A 204 6.88 18.47 -9.30
CA TYR A 204 7.90 18.17 -8.30
C TYR A 204 8.48 19.46 -7.71
N GLU A 205 8.84 20.45 -8.55
CA GLU A 205 9.37 21.73 -8.07
C GLU A 205 8.34 22.53 -7.30
N LYS A 206 7.06 22.56 -7.71
CA LYS A 206 5.99 23.20 -6.92
C LYS A 206 5.89 22.57 -5.52
N ILE A 207 5.91 21.24 -5.42
CA ILE A 207 5.87 20.52 -4.14
C ILE A 207 7.13 20.79 -3.31
N HIS A 208 8.31 20.77 -3.95
CA HIS A 208 9.58 21.07 -3.30
C HIS A 208 9.60 22.51 -2.78
N GLN A 209 9.04 23.46 -3.53
CA GLN A 209 8.89 24.85 -3.12
C GLN A 209 8.03 24.96 -1.86
N ILE A 210 6.88 24.26 -1.82
CA ILE A 210 6.03 24.18 -0.61
C ILE A 210 6.86 23.67 0.57
N TYR A 211 7.67 22.61 0.40
CA TYR A 211 8.52 22.10 1.48
C TYR A 211 9.50 23.16 2.03
N VAL A 212 10.14 23.95 1.16
CA VAL A 212 11.14 24.94 1.59
C VAL A 212 10.54 26.26 2.12
N THR A 213 9.33 26.66 1.69
CA THR A 213 8.70 27.94 2.09
C THR A 213 7.50 27.85 3.02
N SER A 214 6.99 26.66 3.36
CA SER A 214 5.79 26.52 4.22
C SER A 214 6.04 27.02 5.65
N VAL A 215 5.88 28.33 5.87
CA VAL A 215 5.95 28.99 7.18
C VAL A 215 4.57 29.00 7.87
N ASN A 216 3.47 28.90 7.11
CA ASN A 216 2.11 29.19 7.61
C ASN A 216 1.11 28.01 7.57
N VAL A 217 1.52 26.81 7.12
CA VAL A 217 0.67 25.60 7.14
C VAL A 217 1.49 24.46 7.72
N ALA A 218 1.33 24.21 9.01
CA ALA A 218 2.25 23.37 9.80
C ALA A 218 2.38 21.94 9.25
N ASP A 219 1.33 21.36 8.68
CA ASP A 219 1.32 19.99 8.13
C ASP A 219 1.80 19.91 6.67
N ALA A 220 1.61 20.98 5.88
CA ALA A 220 1.94 20.99 4.45
C ALA A 220 3.43 20.72 4.17
N LYS A 221 4.32 21.13 5.08
CA LYS A 221 5.76 20.90 4.95
C LYS A 221 6.11 19.41 4.94
N VAL A 222 5.67 18.66 5.96
CA VAL A 222 5.97 17.22 6.07
C VAL A 222 5.24 16.43 4.98
N ILE A 223 4.02 16.86 4.63
CA ILE A 223 3.26 16.29 3.51
C ILE A 223 4.04 16.46 2.19
N ALA A 224 4.55 17.67 1.91
CA ALA A 224 5.35 17.93 0.72
C ALA A 224 6.62 17.06 0.68
N LEU A 225 7.37 17.01 1.79
CA LEU A 225 8.56 16.18 1.90
C LEU A 225 8.27 14.70 1.58
N SER A 226 7.18 14.18 2.16
CA SER A 226 6.74 12.80 1.91
C SER A 226 6.39 12.62 0.42
N ALA A 227 5.58 13.53 -0.13
CA ALA A 227 5.07 13.45 -1.49
C ALA A 227 6.16 13.43 -2.57
N LEU A 228 7.28 14.14 -2.39
CA LEU A 228 8.42 14.10 -3.31
C LEU A 228 8.92 12.66 -3.58
N SER A 229 8.80 11.78 -2.58
CA SER A 229 9.18 10.36 -2.69
C SER A 229 8.24 9.52 -3.55
N SER A 230 7.13 10.10 -4.05
CA SER A 230 6.15 9.40 -4.90
C SER A 230 6.44 9.50 -6.40
N THR A 231 7.45 10.27 -6.79
CA THR A 231 7.81 10.46 -8.20
C THR A 231 8.27 9.17 -8.88
N ARG A 232 7.95 9.03 -10.17
CA ARG A 232 8.37 7.88 -11.00
C ARG A 232 9.65 8.12 -11.79
N GLN A 233 10.14 9.36 -11.80
CA GLN A 233 11.31 9.81 -12.55
C GLN A 233 12.60 9.48 -11.79
N PRO A 234 13.46 8.55 -12.27
CA PRO A 234 14.64 8.07 -11.54
C PRO A 234 15.56 9.19 -11.04
N GLU A 235 15.74 10.25 -11.84
CA GLU A 235 16.53 11.42 -11.50
C GLU A 235 15.93 12.23 -10.33
N LEU A 236 14.61 12.33 -10.24
CA LEU A 236 13.91 12.99 -9.14
C LEU A 236 13.87 12.12 -7.88
N ILE A 237 13.78 10.80 -8.05
CA ILE A 237 13.92 9.83 -6.96
C ILE A 237 15.31 9.98 -6.34
N ARG A 238 16.36 10.00 -7.17
CA ARG A 238 17.75 10.21 -6.72
C ARG A 238 17.92 11.56 -6.02
N ARG A 239 17.39 12.64 -6.60
CA ARG A 239 17.40 13.97 -5.95
C ARG A 239 16.74 13.94 -4.57
N THR A 240 15.61 13.25 -4.43
CA THR A 240 14.91 13.11 -3.13
C THR A 240 15.78 12.34 -2.12
N LEU A 241 16.45 11.27 -2.56
CA LEU A 241 17.37 10.50 -1.73
C LEU A 241 18.62 11.31 -1.32
N GLU A 242 19.18 12.11 -2.22
CA GLU A 242 20.30 13.01 -1.92
C GLU A 242 19.91 14.08 -0.90
N MET A 243 18.66 14.55 -0.89
CA MET A 243 18.17 15.45 0.18
C MET A 243 18.21 14.79 1.56
N ALA A 244 18.06 13.46 1.65
CA ALA A 244 18.16 12.72 2.91
C ALA A 244 19.60 12.64 3.45
N LEU A 245 20.59 12.87 2.59
CA LEU A 245 22.02 12.98 2.89
C LEU A 245 22.48 14.44 3.03
N ASP A 246 21.57 15.39 3.18
CA ASP A 246 21.91 16.80 3.33
C ASP A 246 21.17 17.41 4.52
N ARG A 247 21.87 17.53 5.66
CA ARG A 247 21.29 18.08 6.91
C ARG A 247 20.88 19.55 6.78
N THR A 248 21.36 20.27 5.76
CA THR A 248 20.95 21.65 5.49
C THR A 248 19.61 21.70 4.76
N LYS A 249 19.26 20.64 4.01
CA LYS A 249 18.00 20.52 3.27
C LYS A 249 16.91 19.81 4.08
N VAL A 250 17.25 18.75 4.80
CA VAL A 250 16.29 17.94 5.58
C VAL A 250 16.79 17.75 7.01
N LYS A 251 15.94 18.12 7.98
CA LYS A 251 16.24 17.90 9.39
C LYS A 251 16.28 16.41 9.70
N SER A 252 17.20 15.97 10.55
CA SER A 252 17.39 14.54 10.84
C SER A 252 16.12 13.81 11.31
N GLN A 253 15.21 14.49 12.02
CA GLN A 253 13.92 13.93 12.46
C GLN A 253 12.91 13.71 11.31
N ASP A 254 13.05 14.44 10.21
CA ASP A 254 12.09 14.42 9.09
C ASP A 254 12.53 13.46 7.97
N ILE A 255 13.80 13.02 7.96
CA ILE A 255 14.35 12.05 6.99
C ILE A 255 13.51 10.77 6.94
N ILE A 256 12.97 10.34 8.09
CA ILE A 256 12.13 9.15 8.19
C ILE A 256 10.92 9.19 7.24
N TYR A 257 10.39 10.37 6.93
CA TYR A 257 9.24 10.53 6.03
C TYR A 257 9.60 10.22 4.58
N ILE A 258 10.83 10.52 4.15
CA ILE A 258 11.33 10.14 2.82
C ILE A 258 11.37 8.61 2.72
N PHE A 259 12.10 7.94 3.62
CA PHE A 259 12.28 6.49 3.54
C PHE A 259 10.97 5.71 3.75
N ARG A 260 10.07 6.19 4.60
CA ARG A 260 8.74 5.57 4.76
C ARG A 260 7.91 5.64 3.48
N ASN A 261 7.89 6.78 2.80
CA ASN A 261 7.06 6.94 1.61
C ASN A 261 7.70 6.31 0.36
N ILE A 262 9.03 6.39 0.22
CA ILE A 262 9.75 5.79 -0.91
C ILE A 262 9.64 4.27 -0.95
N ALA A 263 9.53 3.62 0.23
CA ALA A 263 9.31 2.17 0.33
C ALA A 263 8.04 1.70 -0.39
N GLY A 264 7.00 2.55 -0.43
CA GLY A 264 5.74 2.28 -1.12
C GLY A 264 5.76 2.63 -2.61
N ASN A 265 6.82 3.28 -3.11
CA ASN A 265 6.93 3.69 -4.50
C ASN A 265 7.56 2.58 -5.35
N GLU A 266 6.73 1.95 -6.20
CA GLU A 266 7.14 0.88 -7.10
C GLU A 266 8.32 1.27 -8.00
N ALA A 267 8.31 2.51 -8.52
CA ALA A 267 9.34 3.01 -9.42
C ALA A 267 10.67 3.30 -8.72
N ALA A 268 10.66 3.49 -7.39
CA ALA A 268 11.85 3.84 -6.63
C ALA A 268 12.66 2.63 -6.16
N ARG A 269 12.07 1.43 -6.07
CA ARG A 269 12.69 0.28 -5.39
C ARG A 269 14.12 -0.01 -5.84
N ARG A 270 14.33 -0.11 -7.16
CA ARG A 270 15.67 -0.37 -7.74
C ARG A 270 16.61 0.80 -7.50
N VAL A 271 16.15 2.02 -7.77
CA VAL A 271 16.94 3.26 -7.57
C VAL A 271 17.36 3.41 -6.10
N THR A 272 16.45 3.15 -5.15
CA THR A 272 16.72 3.23 -3.72
C THR A 272 17.69 2.14 -3.27
N TRP A 273 17.57 0.91 -3.77
CA TRP A 273 18.53 -0.15 -3.45
C TRP A 273 19.93 0.17 -3.98
N ASP A 274 20.03 0.60 -5.23
CA ASP A 274 21.31 1.00 -5.82
C ASP A 274 21.93 2.19 -5.10
N PHE A 275 21.12 3.17 -4.72
CA PHE A 275 21.55 4.32 -3.91
C PHE A 275 22.09 3.88 -2.54
N VAL A 276 21.37 3.00 -1.82
CA VAL A 276 21.82 2.52 -0.50
C VAL A 276 23.13 1.75 -0.61
N LYS A 277 23.32 0.92 -1.64
CA LYS A 277 24.60 0.25 -1.89
C LYS A 277 25.74 1.25 -2.13
N ALA A 278 25.49 2.26 -2.97
CA ALA A 278 26.50 3.25 -3.34
C ALA A 278 26.90 4.18 -2.18
N HIS A 279 25.95 4.51 -1.30
CA HIS A 279 26.13 5.45 -0.20
C HIS A 279 26.16 4.77 1.18
N TRP A 280 26.41 3.45 1.25
CA TRP A 280 26.27 2.71 2.49
C TRP A 280 27.11 3.27 3.63
N ASN A 281 28.39 3.56 3.38
CA ASN A 281 29.28 4.09 4.41
C ASN A 281 28.80 5.46 4.92
N GLU A 282 28.34 6.34 4.03
CA GLU A 282 27.80 7.65 4.41
C GLU A 282 26.51 7.50 5.24
N LEU A 283 25.57 6.67 4.79
CA LEU A 283 24.33 6.37 5.49
C LEU A 283 24.58 5.76 6.88
N HIS A 284 25.45 4.76 6.94
CA HIS A 284 25.73 3.96 8.13
C HIS A 284 26.63 4.70 9.14
N ASP A 285 27.77 5.23 8.69
CA ASP A 285 28.82 5.74 9.60
C ASP A 285 28.64 7.23 9.93
N GLU A 286 28.13 8.03 8.99
CA GLU A 286 28.09 9.50 9.12
C GLU A 286 26.69 10.01 9.50
N PHE A 287 25.66 9.53 8.81
CA PHE A 287 24.32 10.07 8.98
C PHE A 287 23.53 9.38 10.08
N TYR A 288 23.56 8.03 10.14
CA TYR A 288 22.62 7.26 10.97
C TYR A 288 23.24 6.32 12.00
N ARG A 289 24.56 6.39 12.23
CA ARG A 289 25.27 5.55 13.21
C ARG A 289 24.63 5.50 14.59
N GLY A 290 24.07 6.63 15.04
CA GLY A 290 23.40 6.75 16.34
C GLY A 290 21.87 6.56 16.31
N SER A 291 21.27 6.26 15.16
CA SER A 291 19.81 6.17 14.98
C SER A 291 19.40 4.84 14.36
N LEU A 292 19.29 3.81 15.21
CA LEU A 292 18.96 2.44 14.79
C LEU A 292 17.60 2.35 14.07
N SER A 293 16.62 3.15 14.48
CA SER A 293 15.29 3.13 13.85
C SER A 293 15.32 3.70 12.43
N LEU A 294 16.11 4.74 12.20
CA LEU A 294 16.26 5.37 10.90
C LEU A 294 17.06 4.49 9.95
N LEU A 295 18.17 3.93 10.43
CA LEU A 295 18.97 2.97 9.66
C LEU A 295 18.13 1.74 9.30
N SER A 296 17.33 1.21 10.24
CA SER A 296 16.41 0.10 9.94
C SER A 296 15.36 0.49 8.89
N SER A 297 14.90 1.75 8.91
CA SER A 297 13.93 2.24 7.93
C SER A 297 14.55 2.38 6.54
N VAL A 298 15.81 2.81 6.43
CA VAL A 298 16.57 2.87 5.16
C VAL A 298 16.73 1.47 4.57
N VAL A 299 17.17 0.51 5.39
CA VAL A 299 17.35 -0.88 4.97
C VAL A 299 16.01 -1.51 4.54
N GLY A 300 14.97 -1.34 5.35
CA GLY A 300 13.64 -1.87 5.04
C GLY A 300 13.01 -1.24 3.81
N ALA A 301 13.20 0.07 3.59
CA ALA A 301 12.69 0.78 2.43
C ALA A 301 13.37 0.38 1.12
N SER A 302 14.67 0.10 1.18
CA SER A 302 15.47 -0.26 0.00
C SER A 302 15.33 -1.73 -0.39
N THR A 303 15.10 -2.63 0.56
CA THR A 303 15.14 -4.08 0.31
C THR A 303 13.80 -4.80 0.48
N GLY A 304 12.92 -4.30 1.37
CA GLY A 304 11.76 -5.06 1.86
C GLY A 304 10.62 -5.29 0.88
N MET A 305 10.67 -4.69 -0.32
CA MET A 305 9.64 -4.79 -1.37
C MET A 305 10.19 -5.31 -2.71
N LEU A 306 11.42 -5.83 -2.72
CA LEU A 306 11.96 -6.59 -3.85
C LEU A 306 11.26 -7.96 -3.91
N THR A 307 11.26 -8.60 -5.08
CA THR A 307 10.39 -9.78 -5.31
C THR A 307 11.07 -10.96 -5.98
N LYS A 308 12.32 -10.82 -6.44
CA LYS A 308 13.05 -11.91 -7.08
C LYS A 308 13.94 -12.64 -6.08
N ILE A 309 14.12 -13.95 -6.25
CA ILE A 309 14.98 -14.72 -5.34
C ILE A 309 16.45 -14.27 -5.42
N GLU A 310 16.87 -13.81 -6.59
CA GLU A 310 18.18 -13.20 -6.83
C GLU A 310 18.40 -11.96 -5.96
N ASP A 311 17.34 -11.15 -5.75
CA ASP A 311 17.40 -9.96 -4.89
C ASP A 311 17.70 -10.37 -3.44
N ALA A 312 17.10 -11.47 -2.96
CA ALA A 312 17.39 -11.97 -1.60
C ALA A 312 18.85 -12.45 -1.47
N ILE A 313 19.39 -13.08 -2.51
CA ILE A 313 20.80 -13.52 -2.53
C ILE A 313 21.73 -12.30 -2.51
N GLU A 314 21.46 -11.30 -3.35
CA GLU A 314 22.24 -10.06 -3.42
C GLU A 314 22.21 -9.29 -2.09
N VAL A 315 21.01 -9.06 -1.53
CA VAL A 315 20.83 -8.35 -0.25
C VAL A 315 21.59 -9.05 0.87
N LYS A 316 21.47 -10.38 0.96
CA LYS A 316 22.19 -11.17 1.96
C LYS A 316 23.70 -10.99 1.81
N LYS A 317 24.21 -11.21 0.59
CA LYS A 317 25.65 -11.10 0.29
C LYS A 317 26.18 -9.70 0.59
N PHE A 318 25.43 -8.66 0.26
CA PHE A 318 25.82 -7.28 0.52
C PHE A 318 26.03 -7.03 2.01
N PHE A 319 25.05 -7.38 2.86
CA PHE A 319 25.14 -7.14 4.30
C PHE A 319 26.13 -8.05 5.03
N GLU A 320 26.38 -9.27 4.55
CA GLU A 320 27.44 -10.15 5.08
C GLU A 320 28.86 -9.56 4.89
N GLN A 321 29.04 -8.65 3.94
CA GLN A 321 30.30 -7.99 3.66
C GLN A 321 30.48 -6.67 4.43
N GLN A 322 29.41 -6.15 5.05
CA GLN A 322 29.45 -4.89 5.78
C GLN A 322 29.88 -5.09 7.24
N LYS A 323 30.55 -4.09 7.79
CA LYS A 323 30.92 -4.05 9.21
C LYS A 323 29.76 -3.51 10.05
N ASP A 324 29.71 -3.90 11.32
CA ASP A 324 28.84 -3.34 12.36
C ASP A 324 27.31 -3.39 12.08
N VAL A 325 26.85 -4.35 11.25
CA VAL A 325 25.43 -4.49 10.88
C VAL A 325 24.56 -5.25 11.88
N ALA A 326 25.09 -5.63 13.05
CA ALA A 326 24.35 -6.40 14.06
C ALA A 326 23.03 -5.72 14.48
N ALA A 327 23.04 -4.38 14.53
CA ALA A 327 21.86 -3.61 14.94
C ALA A 327 20.72 -3.62 13.90
N ILE A 328 21.00 -3.99 12.65
CA ILE A 328 20.00 -4.11 11.57
C ILE A 328 19.71 -5.55 11.16
N ALA A 329 20.33 -6.55 11.81
CA ALA A 329 20.18 -7.96 11.43
C ALA A 329 18.70 -8.37 11.29
N ARG A 330 17.86 -7.96 12.25
CA ARG A 330 16.42 -8.25 12.22
C ARG A 330 15.71 -7.70 10.98
N VAL A 331 15.99 -6.45 10.58
CA VAL A 331 15.31 -5.86 9.41
C VAL A 331 15.82 -6.46 8.10
N VAL A 332 17.10 -6.87 8.05
CA VAL A 332 17.66 -7.62 6.93
C VAL A 332 16.96 -8.97 6.82
N GLU A 333 16.87 -9.76 7.89
CA GLU A 333 16.16 -11.04 7.92
C GLU A 333 14.70 -10.92 7.48
N GLN A 334 13.97 -9.93 8.01
CA GLN A 334 12.59 -9.65 7.61
C GLN A 334 12.47 -9.30 6.12
N SER A 335 13.44 -8.56 5.58
CA SER A 335 13.44 -8.21 4.16
C SER A 335 13.71 -9.43 3.29
N LEU A 336 14.67 -10.27 3.66
CA LEU A 336 14.94 -11.54 2.99
C LEU A 336 13.73 -12.47 3.00
N GLU A 337 13.01 -12.57 4.12
CA GLU A 337 11.78 -13.35 4.22
C GLU A 337 10.67 -12.81 3.31
N LYS A 338 10.46 -11.48 3.30
CA LYS A 338 9.47 -10.84 2.40
C LYS A 338 9.78 -11.08 0.92
N ILE A 339 11.04 -10.96 0.52
CA ILE A 339 11.47 -11.20 -0.86
C ILE A 339 11.19 -12.65 -1.24
N LYS A 340 11.59 -13.61 -0.39
CA LYS A 340 11.37 -15.05 -0.63
C LYS A 340 9.89 -15.39 -0.73
N ASN A 341 9.06 -14.87 0.19
CA ASN A 341 7.62 -15.10 0.17
C ASN A 341 6.98 -14.53 -1.10
N SER A 342 7.41 -13.35 -1.54
CA SER A 342 6.93 -12.74 -2.79
C SER A 342 7.36 -13.54 -4.01
N ALA A 343 8.61 -14.02 -4.06
CA ALA A 343 9.13 -14.85 -5.14
C ALA A 343 8.35 -16.17 -5.26
N GLN A 344 8.11 -16.84 -4.12
CA GLN A 344 7.31 -18.08 -4.08
C GLN A 344 5.87 -17.84 -4.50
N TRP A 345 5.28 -16.73 -4.07
CA TRP A 345 3.93 -16.37 -4.49
C TRP A 345 3.87 -16.10 -6.00
N ILE A 346 4.83 -15.36 -6.56
CA ILE A 346 4.92 -15.13 -8.00
C ILE A 346 5.03 -16.44 -8.76
N GLU A 347 5.93 -17.33 -8.33
CA GLU A 347 6.16 -18.63 -8.97
C GLU A 347 4.88 -19.48 -9.06
N LYS A 348 4.06 -19.49 -8.00
CA LYS A 348 2.88 -20.38 -7.91
C LYS A 348 1.57 -19.74 -8.37
N GLU A 349 1.39 -18.44 -8.13
CA GLU A 349 0.06 -17.79 -8.22
C GLU A 349 -0.02 -16.70 -9.30
N SER A 350 1.11 -16.12 -9.76
CA SER A 350 1.05 -14.99 -10.69
C SER A 350 0.27 -15.33 -11.97
N ALA A 351 0.56 -16.47 -12.61
CA ALA A 351 -0.06 -16.85 -13.88
C ALA A 351 -1.59 -17.03 -13.79
N CYS A 352 -2.09 -17.62 -12.69
CA CYS A 352 -3.54 -17.81 -12.52
C CYS A 352 -4.24 -16.48 -12.23
N VAL A 353 -3.61 -15.62 -11.42
CA VAL A 353 -4.12 -14.26 -11.12
C VAL A 353 -4.11 -13.39 -12.36
N GLU A 354 -3.06 -13.42 -13.18
CA GLU A 354 -2.99 -12.69 -14.45
C GLU A 354 -4.08 -13.11 -15.41
N LYS A 355 -4.33 -14.41 -15.55
CA LYS A 355 -5.42 -14.93 -16.38
C LYS A 355 -6.78 -14.48 -15.85
N TRP A 356 -6.98 -14.51 -14.54
CA TRP A 356 -8.22 -14.05 -13.90
C TRP A 356 -8.44 -12.55 -14.13
N LEU A 357 -7.41 -11.72 -13.92
CA LEU A 357 -7.47 -10.27 -14.14
C LEU A 357 -7.84 -9.91 -15.57
N LYS A 358 -7.35 -10.65 -16.58
CA LYS A 358 -7.70 -10.46 -17.99
C LYS A 358 -9.13 -10.87 -18.35
N SER A 359 -9.80 -11.63 -17.49
CA SER A 359 -11.19 -12.05 -17.70
C SER A 359 -12.22 -11.08 -17.12
N LYS A 360 -11.76 -10.04 -16.41
CA LYS A 360 -12.57 -8.97 -15.81
C LYS A 360 -12.47 -7.71 -16.65
#